data_AF-A0A2M7GFR4-F1
#
_entry.id   AF-A0A2M7GFR4-F1
#
_cell.length_a   1.000
_cell.length_b   1.000
_cell.length_c   1.000
_cell.angle_alpha   90.00
_cell.angle_beta   90.00
_cell.angle_gamma   90.00
#
_symmetry.space_group_name_H-M   'P 1'
#
loop_
_entity.id
_entity.type
_entity.pdbx_description
1 polymer ?
#
loop_
_entity_poly.entity_id
_entity_poly.type
_entity_poly.pdbx_seq_one_letter_code
_entity_poly.pdbx_strand_id
1 'polypeptide(L)'
;MRKTKSLIEQIIKAGRSRGLNAAALATRSGISPSNLSRARGTGRFSADTLERLLAAADVEVTVTAKGESDKDRRALQSVVTKLNAGRKVKTTPEEFKRLLLRFRPSAENGRLFSHLVGLIEEIPVSQVHDLVLEGSASLPALARIAAHVEGRGPTVEWINERTGKKNRVA
;
A
#
# COMPACT_ATOMS: atom_id res chain seq x y z
N MET A 1 -7.69 9.11 -11.00
CA MET A 1 -7.85 10.37 -10.23
C MET A 1 -6.99 10.33 -8.97
N ARG A 2 -6.33 11.44 -8.58
CA ARG A 2 -5.64 11.52 -7.27
C ARG A 2 -6.67 11.40 -6.14
N LYS A 3 -6.41 10.58 -5.12
CA LYS A 3 -7.34 10.31 -3.99
C LYS A 3 -7.86 11.59 -3.32
N THR A 4 -7.05 12.64 -3.27
CA THR A 4 -7.43 13.97 -2.74
C THR A 4 -8.54 14.68 -3.52
N LYS A 5 -8.61 14.54 -4.85
CA LYS A 5 -9.73 15.11 -5.63
C LYS A 5 -11.04 14.40 -5.30
N SER A 6 -10.99 13.07 -5.16
CA SER A 6 -12.16 12.28 -4.78
C SER A 6 -12.65 12.66 -3.38
N LEU A 7 -11.76 12.92 -2.43
CA LEU A 7 -12.12 13.38 -1.10
C LEU A 7 -12.91 14.70 -1.14
N ILE A 8 -12.45 15.70 -1.88
CA ILE A 8 -13.18 16.98 -2.01
C ILE A 8 -14.57 16.78 -2.63
N GLU A 9 -14.68 15.97 -3.68
CA GLU A 9 -15.97 15.66 -4.30
C GLU A 9 -16.92 14.96 -3.32
N GLN A 10 -16.41 14.05 -2.48
CA GLN A 10 -17.21 13.40 -1.44
C GLN A 10 -17.71 14.40 -0.40
N ILE A 11 -16.87 15.34 0.04
CA ILE A 11 -17.26 16.40 0.99
C ILE A 11 -18.32 17.31 0.36
N ILE A 12 -18.14 17.74 -0.89
CA ILE A 12 -19.14 18.55 -1.61
C ILE A 12 -20.45 17.78 -1.74
N LYS A 13 -20.40 16.48 -2.07
CA LYS A 13 -21.58 15.63 -2.18
C LYS A 13 -22.32 15.51 -0.83
N ALA A 14 -21.59 15.35 0.28
CA ALA A 14 -22.17 15.32 1.62
C ALA A 14 -22.78 16.67 2.03
N GLY A 15 -22.13 17.79 1.70
CA GLY A 15 -22.69 19.12 1.87
C GLY A 15 -24.00 19.30 1.09
N ARG A 16 -24.05 18.81 -0.16
CA ARG A 16 -25.27 18.84 -0.99
C ARG A 16 -26.42 18.04 -0.41
N SER A 17 -26.15 16.86 0.16
CA SER A 17 -27.20 16.09 0.87
C SER A 17 -27.76 16.81 2.09
N ARG A 18 -27.06 17.84 2.60
CA ARG A 18 -27.51 18.74 3.67
C ARG A 18 -27.99 20.10 3.15
N GLY A 19 -28.31 20.22 1.86
CA GLY A 19 -28.84 21.45 1.26
C GLY A 19 -27.79 22.54 0.97
N LEU A 20 -26.49 22.26 1.14
CA LEU A 20 -25.43 23.21 0.81
C LEU A 20 -24.97 23.03 -0.64
N ASN A 21 -25.08 24.08 -1.45
CA ASN A 21 -24.35 24.12 -2.72
C ASN A 21 -22.85 24.40 -2.48
N ALA A 22 -22.02 24.25 -3.50
CA ALA A 22 -20.56 24.39 -3.34
C ALA A 22 -20.13 25.80 -2.88
N ALA A 23 -20.83 26.85 -3.33
CA ALA A 23 -20.53 28.21 -2.90
C ALA A 23 -20.91 28.42 -1.42
N ALA A 24 -22.07 27.95 -0.98
CA ALA A 24 -22.51 27.99 0.40
C ALA A 24 -21.57 27.20 1.33
N LEU A 25 -21.11 26.02 0.88
CA LEU A 25 -20.12 25.22 1.61
C LEU A 25 -18.78 25.96 1.76
N ALA A 26 -18.31 26.63 0.70
CA ALA A 26 -17.10 27.44 0.75
C ALA A 26 -17.25 28.59 1.77
N THR A 27 -18.34 29.36 1.68
CA THR A 27 -18.62 30.45 2.62
C THR A 27 -18.70 29.95 4.06
N ARG A 28 -19.41 28.85 4.31
CA ARG A 28 -19.57 28.25 5.64
C ARG A 28 -18.25 27.73 6.22
N SER A 29 -17.31 27.29 5.39
CA SER A 29 -15.96 26.86 5.81
C SER A 29 -14.96 28.02 5.90
N GLY A 30 -15.38 29.26 5.66
CA GLY A 30 -14.50 30.43 5.70
C GLY A 30 -13.44 30.43 4.59
N ILE A 31 -13.76 29.88 3.41
CA ILE A 31 -12.91 29.94 2.22
C ILE A 31 -13.66 30.58 1.04
N SER A 32 -12.93 31.18 0.11
CA SER A 32 -13.57 31.72 -1.09
C SER A 32 -14.07 30.59 -2.01
N PRO A 33 -15.19 30.80 -2.75
CA PRO A 33 -15.65 29.85 -3.77
C PRO A 33 -14.60 29.54 -4.84
N SER A 34 -13.75 30.52 -5.18
CA SER A 34 -12.62 30.34 -6.10
C SER A 34 -11.55 29.41 -5.55
N ASN A 35 -11.25 29.47 -4.24
CA ASN A 35 -10.33 28.55 -3.59
C ASN A 35 -10.90 27.13 -3.55
N LEU A 36 -12.18 26.95 -3.26
CA LEU A 36 -12.81 25.63 -3.32
C LEU A 36 -12.79 25.05 -4.75
N SER A 37 -13.08 25.87 -5.77
CA SER A 37 -13.00 25.47 -7.18
C SER A 37 -11.58 25.04 -7.56
N ARG A 38 -10.56 25.82 -7.15
CA ARG A 38 -9.14 25.46 -7.37
C ARG A 38 -8.77 24.17 -6.63
N ALA A 39 -9.20 24.01 -5.38
CA ALA A 39 -8.95 22.80 -4.60
C ALA A 39 -9.58 21.57 -5.28
N ARG A 40 -10.82 21.69 -5.77
CA ARG A 40 -11.51 20.64 -6.54
C ARG A 40 -10.75 20.28 -7.83
N GLY A 41 -10.31 21.28 -8.58
CA GLY A 41 -9.57 21.08 -9.84
C GLY A 41 -8.17 20.49 -9.66
N THR A 42 -7.45 20.87 -8.59
CA THR A 42 -6.04 20.49 -8.38
C THR A 42 -5.86 19.33 -7.39
N GLY A 43 -6.79 19.16 -6.46
CA GLY A 43 -6.68 18.28 -5.30
C GLY A 43 -5.68 18.78 -4.25
N ARG A 44 -5.31 20.06 -4.25
CA ARG A 44 -4.38 20.68 -3.30
C ARG A 44 -5.14 21.55 -2.29
N PHE A 45 -4.91 21.31 -1.00
CA PHE A 45 -5.49 22.07 0.11
C PHE A 45 -4.63 21.83 1.37
N SER A 46 -4.68 22.74 2.35
CA SER A 46 -4.05 22.51 3.66
C SER A 46 -4.91 21.58 4.52
N ALA A 47 -4.31 20.95 5.53
CA ALA A 47 -5.06 20.17 6.52
C ALA A 47 -6.14 21.01 7.21
N ASP A 48 -5.82 22.26 7.57
CA ASP A 48 -6.76 23.24 8.11
C ASP A 48 -7.95 23.52 7.16
N THR A 49 -7.71 23.63 5.85
CA THR A 49 -8.80 23.82 4.87
C THR A 49 -9.70 22.57 4.81
N LEU A 50 -9.11 21.38 4.91
CA LEU A 50 -9.87 20.13 4.93
C LEU A 50 -10.75 20.05 6.17
N GLU A 51 -10.20 20.34 7.35
CA GLU A 51 -10.93 20.35 8.62
C GLU A 51 -12.13 21.30 8.57
N ARG A 52 -11.92 22.54 8.11
CA ARG A 52 -12.99 23.53 7.96
C ARG A 52 -14.08 23.10 6.98
N LEU A 53 -13.70 22.44 5.88
CA LEU A 53 -14.66 21.89 4.92
C LEU A 53 -15.47 20.73 5.49
N LEU A 54 -14.82 19.85 6.26
CA LEU A 54 -15.48 18.73 6.94
C LEU A 54 -16.49 19.24 7.98
N ALA A 55 -16.07 20.18 8.82
CA ALA A 55 -16.96 20.82 9.80
C ALA A 55 -18.14 21.55 9.13
N ALA A 56 -17.89 22.30 8.05
CA ALA A 56 -18.95 22.99 7.31
C ALA A 56 -19.92 22.03 6.61
N ALA A 57 -19.43 20.88 6.15
CA ALA A 57 -20.25 19.83 5.58
C ALA A 57 -20.89 18.92 6.64
N ASP A 58 -20.56 19.08 7.92
CA ASP A 58 -20.98 18.21 9.05
C ASP A 58 -20.54 16.74 8.85
N VAL A 59 -19.36 16.53 8.28
CA VAL A 59 -18.81 15.20 7.95
C VAL A 59 -17.75 14.81 8.96
N GLU A 60 -17.90 13.62 9.54
CA GLU A 60 -16.84 12.97 10.31
C GLU A 60 -15.92 12.16 9.37
N VAL A 61 -14.61 12.19 9.65
CA VAL A 61 -13.62 11.38 8.93
C VAL A 61 -12.89 10.47 9.89
N THR A 62 -12.98 9.17 9.63
CA THR A 62 -12.16 8.17 10.31
C THR A 62 -11.02 7.73 9.40
N VAL A 63 -9.78 7.80 9.89
CA VAL A 63 -8.63 7.20 9.22
C VAL A 63 -8.56 5.75 9.64
N THR A 64 -8.95 4.84 8.76
CA THR A 64 -8.72 3.42 8.94
C THR A 64 -7.43 3.02 8.24
N ALA A 65 -6.69 2.08 8.84
CA ALA A 65 -5.71 1.34 8.06
C ALA A 65 -6.44 0.76 6.85
N LYS A 66 -5.82 0.85 5.66
CA LYS A 66 -6.34 0.15 4.49
C LYS A 66 -6.45 -1.33 4.91
N GLY A 67 -7.67 -1.82 5.13
CA GLY A 67 -7.92 -3.23 5.40
C GLY A 67 -7.31 -4.05 4.26
N GLU A 68 -6.90 -5.28 4.55
CA GLU A 68 -6.47 -6.20 3.49
C GLU A 68 -7.56 -6.23 2.43
N SER A 69 -7.27 -5.69 1.25
CA SER A 69 -8.25 -5.76 0.19
C SER A 69 -8.46 -7.23 -0.16
N ASP A 70 -9.65 -7.62 -0.63
CA ASP A 70 -9.86 -8.99 -1.10
C ASP A 70 -8.85 -9.40 -2.18
N LYS A 71 -8.34 -8.42 -2.94
CA LYS A 71 -7.25 -8.62 -3.90
C LYS A 71 -5.95 -8.95 -3.18
N ASP A 72 -5.61 -8.21 -2.12
CA ASP A 72 -4.40 -8.41 -1.30
C ASP A 72 -4.39 -9.82 -0.69
N ARG A 73 -5.54 -10.24 -0.14
CA ARG A 73 -5.72 -11.57 0.44
C ARG A 73 -5.56 -12.68 -0.61
N ARG A 74 -6.15 -12.51 -1.80
CA ARG A 74 -6.04 -13.48 -2.90
C ARG A 74 -4.63 -13.57 -3.48
N ALA A 75 -3.96 -12.44 -3.65
CA ALA A 75 -2.59 -12.39 -4.16
C ALA A 75 -1.62 -13.13 -3.22
N LEU A 76 -1.69 -12.83 -1.92
CA LEU A 76 -0.90 -13.51 -0.91
C LEU A 76 -1.22 -15.00 -0.83
N GLN A 77 -2.50 -15.36 -0.83
CA GLN A 77 -2.93 -16.76 -0.84
C GLN A 77 -2.39 -17.53 -2.05
N SER A 78 -2.41 -16.92 -3.24
CA SER A 78 -1.89 -17.52 -4.47
C SER A 78 -0.39 -17.79 -4.37
N VAL A 79 0.39 -16.81 -3.91
CA VAL A 79 1.84 -16.96 -3.71
C VAL A 79 2.14 -18.04 -2.67
N VAL A 80 1.47 -18.02 -1.53
CA VAL A 80 1.68 -19.03 -0.47
C VAL A 80 1.29 -20.43 -0.95
N THR A 81 0.23 -20.57 -1.74
CA THR A 81 -0.18 -21.86 -2.32
C THR A 81 0.90 -22.41 -3.25
N LYS A 82 1.45 -21.56 -4.14
CA LYS A 82 2.58 -21.93 -5.01
C LYS A 82 3.81 -22.33 -4.21
N LEU A 83 4.18 -21.53 -3.21
CA LEU A 83 5.35 -21.82 -2.37
C LEU A 83 5.12 -23.05 -1.48
N ASN A 84 3.90 -23.39 -1.12
CA ASN A 84 3.64 -24.61 -0.39
C ASN A 84 3.66 -25.87 -1.28
N ALA A 85 3.53 -25.75 -2.60
CA ALA A 85 3.53 -26.91 -3.50
C ALA A 85 4.86 -27.69 -3.37
N GLY A 86 4.77 -29.00 -3.15
CA GLY A 86 5.94 -29.89 -3.03
C GLY A 86 6.82 -29.73 -1.78
N ARG A 87 6.60 -28.72 -0.93
CA ARG A 87 7.42 -28.47 0.28
C ARG A 87 6.89 -29.24 1.50
N LYS A 88 7.80 -29.83 2.29
CA LYS A 88 7.47 -30.55 3.55
C LYS A 88 6.97 -29.61 4.64
N VAL A 89 7.65 -28.49 4.82
CA VAL A 89 7.21 -27.42 5.73
C VAL A 89 6.18 -26.57 5.00
N LYS A 90 5.06 -26.27 5.65
CA LYS A 90 4.03 -25.36 5.13
C LYS A 90 4.09 -24.04 5.89
N THR A 91 3.73 -22.95 5.21
CA THR A 91 3.50 -21.63 5.82
C THR A 91 2.06 -21.19 5.61
N THR A 92 1.52 -20.48 6.59
CA THR A 92 0.23 -19.77 6.44
C THR A 92 0.42 -18.42 5.73
N PRO A 93 -0.63 -17.84 5.12
CA PRO A 93 -0.61 -16.46 4.63
C PRO A 93 -0.14 -15.46 5.68
N GLU A 94 -0.60 -15.59 6.92
CA GLU A 94 -0.31 -14.68 8.02
C GLU A 94 1.13 -14.78 8.52
N GLU A 95 1.68 -16.00 8.64
CA GLU A 95 3.10 -16.20 8.90
C GLU A 95 3.96 -15.61 7.78
N PHE A 96 3.59 -15.89 6.52
CA PHE A 96 4.35 -15.43 5.38
C PHE A 96 4.33 -13.91 5.26
N LYS A 97 3.16 -13.28 5.43
CA LYS A 97 3.03 -11.82 5.47
C LYS A 97 3.88 -11.19 6.57
N ARG A 98 3.90 -11.78 7.77
CA ARG A 98 4.76 -11.28 8.86
C ARG A 98 6.23 -11.30 8.46
N LEU A 99 6.70 -12.34 7.77
CA LEU A 99 8.04 -12.38 7.18
C LEU A 99 8.24 -11.26 6.16
N LEU A 100 7.34 -11.14 5.18
CA LEU A 100 7.45 -10.14 4.12
C LEU A 100 7.42 -8.69 4.63
N LEU A 101 6.87 -8.44 5.81
CA LEU A 101 6.84 -7.11 6.40
C LEU A 101 8.04 -6.81 7.30
N ARG A 102 8.52 -7.81 8.04
CA ARG A 102 9.48 -7.59 9.15
C ARG A 102 10.65 -8.57 9.19
N PHE A 103 11.00 -9.19 8.05
CA PHE A 103 12.04 -10.21 7.99
C PHE A 103 13.33 -9.80 8.73
N ARG A 104 13.79 -10.71 9.60
CA ARG A 104 15.08 -10.69 10.29
C ARG A 104 15.63 -12.12 10.25
N PRO A 105 16.89 -12.36 9.85
CA PRO A 105 17.49 -13.68 9.94
C PRO A 105 17.42 -14.19 11.40
N SER A 106 16.84 -15.37 11.58
CA SER A 106 16.75 -16.06 12.88
C SER A 106 16.64 -17.57 12.64
N ALA A 107 16.98 -18.38 13.66
CA ALA A 107 16.84 -19.83 13.58
C ALA A 107 15.38 -20.24 13.30
N GLU A 108 14.41 -19.52 13.88
CA GLU A 108 12.98 -19.72 13.65
C GLU A 108 12.58 -19.51 12.18
N ASN A 109 13.16 -18.51 11.52
CA ASN A 109 12.89 -18.21 10.11
C ASN A 109 13.64 -19.16 9.16
N GLY A 110 14.72 -19.81 9.64
CA GLY A 110 15.45 -20.82 8.89
C GLY A 110 14.58 -21.99 8.43
N ARG A 111 13.52 -22.33 9.18
CA ARG A 111 12.56 -23.39 8.77
C ARG A 111 11.83 -23.07 7.46
N LEU A 112 11.71 -21.78 7.11
CA LEU A 112 11.03 -21.29 5.91
C LEU A 112 12.03 -20.86 4.82
N PHE A 113 13.31 -21.19 4.96
CA PHE A 113 14.35 -20.79 4.01
C PHE A 113 14.02 -21.21 2.57
N SER A 114 13.51 -22.44 2.36
CA SER A 114 13.09 -22.91 1.03
C SER A 114 11.93 -22.10 0.42
N HIS A 115 11.08 -21.48 1.23
CA HIS A 115 10.00 -20.61 0.76
C HIS A 115 10.53 -19.22 0.43
N LEU A 116 11.52 -18.75 1.17
CA LEU A 116 12.20 -17.49 0.90
C LEU A 116 13.01 -17.56 -0.39
N VAL A 117 13.71 -18.67 -0.65
CA VAL A 117 14.37 -18.93 -1.95
C VAL A 117 13.32 -18.93 -3.06
N GLY A 118 12.25 -19.72 -2.94
CA GLY A 118 11.20 -19.78 -3.96
C GLY A 118 10.51 -18.45 -4.20
N LEU A 119 10.31 -17.63 -3.16
CA LEU A 119 9.78 -16.27 -3.31
C LEU A 119 10.65 -15.43 -4.25
N ILE A 120 11.97 -15.55 -4.12
CA ILE A 120 12.91 -14.73 -4.85
C ILE A 120 13.13 -15.27 -6.27
N GLU A 121 13.15 -16.58 -6.44
CA GLU A 121 13.55 -17.21 -7.71
C GLU A 121 12.36 -17.69 -8.56
N GLU A 122 11.25 -18.12 -7.94
CA GLU A 122 10.12 -18.74 -8.64
C GLU A 122 8.94 -17.77 -8.84
N ILE A 123 8.81 -16.74 -7.99
CA ILE A 123 7.67 -15.82 -8.05
C ILE A 123 7.96 -14.67 -9.02
N PRO A 124 7.11 -14.44 -10.04
CA PRO A 124 7.33 -13.36 -11.01
C PRO A 124 7.35 -11.97 -10.37
N VAL A 125 8.18 -11.09 -10.94
CA VAL A 125 8.32 -9.67 -10.54
C VAL A 125 6.96 -8.97 -10.41
N SER A 126 6.03 -9.24 -11.34
CA SER A 126 4.69 -8.64 -11.31
C SER A 126 3.91 -9.00 -10.05
N GLN A 127 4.01 -10.24 -9.58
CA GLN A 127 3.33 -10.70 -8.36
C GLN A 127 4.00 -10.11 -7.11
N VAL A 128 5.33 -10.03 -7.09
CA VAL A 128 6.07 -9.38 -5.98
C VAL A 128 5.75 -7.88 -5.91
N HIS A 129 5.68 -7.21 -7.07
CA HIS A 129 5.28 -5.81 -7.17
C HIS A 129 3.86 -5.57 -6.64
N ASP A 130 2.90 -6.44 -6.99
CA ASP A 130 1.53 -6.35 -6.48
C ASP A 130 1.51 -6.47 -4.95
N LEU A 131 2.23 -7.42 -4.36
CA LEU A 131 2.33 -7.56 -2.90
C LEU A 131 2.88 -6.29 -2.23
N VAL A 132 3.82 -5.60 -2.86
CA VAL A 132 4.37 -4.32 -2.36
C VAL A 132 3.36 -3.19 -2.48
N LEU A 133 2.72 -3.02 -3.64
CA LEU A 133 1.70 -1.98 -3.85
C LEU A 133 0.50 -2.14 -2.90
N GLU A 134 0.18 -3.38 -2.57
CA GLU A 134 -0.92 -3.76 -1.70
C GLU A 134 -0.59 -3.63 -0.22
N GLY A 135 0.70 -3.52 0.13
CA GLY A 135 1.17 -3.40 1.51
C GLY A 135 1.29 -4.74 2.24
N SER A 136 1.25 -5.86 1.51
CA SER A 136 1.50 -7.21 2.02
C SER A 136 3.00 -7.52 2.14
N ALA A 137 3.84 -6.76 1.44
CA ALA A 137 5.30 -6.87 1.51
C ALA A 137 5.97 -5.51 1.65
N SER A 138 7.11 -5.50 2.33
CA SER A 138 7.98 -4.33 2.50
C SER A 138 9.22 -4.46 1.63
N LEU A 139 9.51 -3.47 0.77
CA LEU A 139 10.74 -3.46 -0.05
C LEU A 139 12.02 -3.64 0.79
N PRO A 140 12.21 -2.94 1.94
CA PRO A 140 13.33 -3.22 2.84
C PRO A 140 13.41 -4.66 3.33
N ALA A 141 12.27 -5.31 3.62
CA ALA A 141 12.27 -6.70 4.07
C ALA A 141 12.61 -7.66 2.92
N LEU A 142 12.05 -7.45 1.73
CA LEU A 142 12.38 -8.22 0.52
C LEU A 142 13.87 -8.13 0.18
N ALA A 143 14.47 -6.94 0.29
CA ALA A 143 15.91 -6.77 0.07
C ALA A 143 16.77 -7.53 1.10
N ARG A 144 16.30 -7.65 2.35
CA ARG A 144 16.99 -8.47 3.36
C ARG A 144 16.81 -9.96 3.09
N ILE A 145 15.63 -10.37 2.61
CA ILE A 145 15.38 -11.76 2.21
C ILE A 145 16.30 -12.14 1.05
N ALA A 146 16.32 -11.35 -0.03
CA ALA A 146 17.16 -11.58 -1.20
C ALA A 146 18.65 -11.71 -0.83
N ALA A 147 19.14 -10.82 0.05
CA ALA A 147 20.51 -10.91 0.56
C ALA A 147 20.75 -12.16 1.43
N HIS A 148 19.77 -12.54 2.26
CA HIS A 148 19.89 -13.69 3.16
C HIS A 148 19.90 -15.04 2.43
N VAL A 149 19.12 -15.16 1.35
CA VAL A 149 19.05 -16.39 0.54
C VAL A 149 20.06 -16.40 -0.61
N GLU A 150 20.88 -15.35 -0.72
CA GLU A 150 21.82 -15.13 -1.84
C GLU A 150 21.15 -15.24 -3.23
N GLY A 151 19.87 -14.86 -3.29
CA GLY A 151 19.04 -15.07 -4.46
C GLY A 151 19.51 -14.26 -5.67
N ARG A 152 19.15 -14.73 -6.86
CA ARG A 152 19.50 -14.10 -8.15
C ARG A 152 18.29 -14.00 -9.07
N GLY A 153 18.43 -13.22 -10.14
CA GLY A 153 17.45 -13.11 -11.21
C GLY A 153 16.57 -11.84 -11.16
N PRO A 154 15.55 -11.77 -12.03
CA PRO A 154 14.82 -10.53 -12.31
C PRO A 154 14.13 -9.91 -11.09
N THR A 155 13.66 -10.75 -10.16
CA THR A 155 13.02 -10.29 -8.92
C THR A 155 14.02 -9.58 -8.00
N VAL A 156 15.26 -10.08 -7.90
CA VAL A 156 16.31 -9.45 -7.08
C VAL A 156 16.78 -8.15 -7.70
N GLU A 157 16.98 -8.15 -9.02
CA GLU A 157 17.34 -6.95 -9.78
C GLU A 157 16.29 -5.84 -9.56
N TRP A 158 15.02 -6.18 -9.71
CA TRP A 158 13.91 -5.27 -9.46
C TRP A 158 13.87 -4.74 -8.01
N ILE A 159 14.11 -5.59 -7.01
CA ILE A 159 14.20 -5.17 -5.59
C ILE A 159 15.37 -4.20 -5.37
N ASN A 160 16.54 -4.49 -5.95
CA ASN A 160 17.75 -3.69 -5.79
C ASN A 160 17.61 -2.30 -6.43
N GLU A 161 17.05 -2.23 -7.63
CA GLU A 161 16.69 -0.96 -8.30
C GLU A 161 15.77 -0.11 -7.43
N ARG A 162 14.71 -0.70 -6.86
CA ARG A 162 13.72 0.00 -6.05
C ARG A 162 14.22 0.45 -4.69
N THR A 163 15.24 -0.20 -4.17
CA THR A 163 15.86 0.15 -2.88
C THR A 163 17.09 1.05 -3.03
N GLY A 164 17.47 1.42 -4.26
CA GLY A 164 18.65 2.26 -4.53
C GLY A 164 19.97 1.54 -4.26
N LYS A 165 19.95 0.22 -4.06
CA LYS A 165 21.17 -0.59 -4.00
C LYS A 165 21.61 -0.85 -5.42
N LYS A 166 22.56 -0.06 -5.94
CA LYS A 166 23.25 -0.41 -7.17
C LYS A 166 23.85 -1.80 -6.99
N ASN A 167 23.51 -2.74 -7.87
CA ASN A 167 24.17 -4.04 -7.93
C ASN A 167 25.68 -3.78 -7.95
N ARG A 168 26.37 -4.11 -6.85
CA ARG A 168 27.81 -4.32 -6.90
C ARG A 168 27.99 -5.63 -7.64
N VAL A 169 27.91 -5.56 -8.97
CA VAL A 169 28.40 -6.63 -9.83
C VAL A 169 29.90 -6.61 -9.64
N ALA A 170 30.43 -7.64 -8.99
CA ALA A 170 31.84 -8.01 -9.02
C ALA A 170 32.09 -8.84 -10.26
#